data_AF-A0A9J6B2X7-F1
#
_entry.id   AF-A0A9J6B2X7-F1
#
_cell.length_a   1.000
_cell.length_b   1.000
_cell.length_c   1.000
_cell.angle_alpha   90.00
_cell.angle_beta   90.00
_cell.angle_gamma   90.00
#
_symmetry.space_group_name_H-M   'P 1'
#
loop_
_entity.id
_entity.type
_entity.pdbx_description
1 polymer ?
#
loop_
_entity_poly.entity_id
_entity_poly.type
_entity_poly.pdbx_seq_one_letter_code
_entity_poly.pdbx_strand_id
1 'polypeptide(L)'
;MLFNSKNQLQRAVKLLHLKIASEYFVIKSTKKLWRLVFRRVEQGCRFRLTSFNDKHTNMWNVGRYIKEHTCDRGTCRDGHFNLDVEMIANVLRVDIEKMPRFPIKDCQTSVLKAYGISISRRKAYLSRKRDIEKSMVLGRVLLPSCRGSWKL
;
A
#
# COMPACT_ATOMS: atom_id res chain seq x y z
N MET A 1 19.38 -7.35 -4.39
CA MET A 1 18.73 -6.08 -4.01
C MET A 1 18.57 -6.07 -2.50
N LEU A 2 19.06 -5.01 -1.85
CA LEU A 2 19.18 -4.86 -0.40
C LEU A 2 18.27 -3.75 0.11
N PHE A 3 17.73 -3.91 1.32
CA PHE A 3 16.87 -2.94 1.98
C PHE A 3 17.24 -2.82 3.45
N ASN A 4 17.16 -1.61 4.02
CA ASN A 4 17.50 -1.39 5.42
C ASN A 4 16.44 -1.93 6.38
N SER A 5 15.22 -2.15 5.88
CA SER A 5 14.12 -2.69 6.68
C SER A 5 13.13 -3.50 5.85
N LYS A 6 12.38 -4.36 6.54
CA LYS A 6 11.28 -5.11 5.95
C LYS A 6 10.24 -4.18 5.33
N ASN A 7 9.94 -3.06 5.99
CA ASN A 7 8.95 -2.10 5.52
C ASN A 7 9.36 -1.44 4.21
N GLN A 8 10.65 -1.08 4.07
CA GLN A 8 11.19 -0.52 2.84
C GLN A 8 11.12 -1.53 1.69
N LEU A 9 11.52 -2.77 1.94
CA LEU A 9 11.38 -3.88 1.00
C LEU A 9 9.92 -4.07 0.57
N GLN A 10 9.00 -4.16 1.53
CA GLN A 10 7.58 -4.37 1.25
C GLN A 10 6.99 -3.22 0.43
N ARG A 11 7.36 -1.97 0.73
CA ARG A 11 6.92 -0.81 -0.04
C ARG A 11 7.43 -0.85 -1.48
N ALA A 12 8.71 -1.17 -1.67
CA ALA A 12 9.29 -1.31 -3.01
C ALA A 12 8.62 -2.41 -3.82
N VAL A 13 8.35 -3.56 -3.20
CA VAL A 13 7.64 -4.67 -3.85
C VAL A 13 6.20 -4.30 -4.20
N LYS A 14 5.47 -3.59 -3.33
CA LYS A 14 4.12 -3.10 -3.64
C LYS A 14 4.14 -2.16 -4.85
N LEU A 15 5.04 -1.17 -4.87
CA LEU A 15 5.17 -0.22 -5.98
C LEU A 15 5.51 -0.92 -7.30
N LEU A 16 6.41 -1.91 -7.27
CA LEU A 16 6.71 -2.73 -8.44
C LEU A 16 5.45 -3.41 -8.98
N HIS A 17 4.69 -4.07 -8.10
CA HIS A 17 3.49 -4.82 -8.45
C HIS A 17 2.36 -3.93 -8.95
N LEU A 18 2.21 -2.72 -8.41
CA LEU A 18 1.31 -1.69 -8.95
C LEU A 18 1.69 -1.33 -10.39
N LYS A 19 2.99 -1.09 -10.66
CA LYS A 19 3.48 -0.71 -11.99
C LYS A 19 3.24 -1.80 -13.04
N ILE A 20 3.37 -3.07 -12.67
CA ILE A 20 3.14 -4.20 -13.58
C ILE A 20 1.70 -4.73 -13.51
N ALA A 21 0.78 -3.98 -12.88
CA ALA A 21 -0.64 -4.32 -12.71
C ALA A 21 -0.85 -5.77 -12.24
N SER A 22 -0.07 -6.22 -11.26
CA SER A 22 -0.02 -7.61 -10.82
C SER A 22 -0.19 -7.70 -9.31
N GLU A 23 -1.13 -8.53 -8.86
CA GLU A 23 -1.41 -8.71 -7.43
C GLU A 23 -0.71 -9.94 -6.85
N TYR A 24 -0.36 -9.87 -5.56
CA TYR A 24 0.28 -10.97 -4.85
C TYR A 24 -0.32 -11.19 -3.46
N PHE A 25 -0.12 -12.41 -2.94
CA PHE A 25 -0.41 -12.77 -1.56
C PHE A 25 0.87 -13.07 -0.79
N VAL A 26 0.90 -12.65 0.47
CA VAL A 26 1.97 -13.00 1.40
C VAL A 26 1.63 -14.35 2.01
N ILE A 27 2.47 -15.36 1.77
CA ILE A 27 2.28 -16.72 2.31
C ILE A 27 3.08 -16.96 3.58
N LYS A 28 4.16 -16.19 3.81
CA LYS A 28 4.93 -16.27 5.05
C LYS A 28 5.55 -14.92 5.38
N SER A 29 5.39 -14.48 6.63
CA SER A 29 5.91 -13.20 7.10
C SER A 29 6.39 -13.34 8.54
N THR A 30 7.71 -13.44 8.73
CA THR A 30 8.35 -13.51 10.04
C THR A 30 9.39 -12.39 10.17
N LYS A 31 10.08 -12.30 11.32
CA LYS A 31 11.19 -11.35 11.51
C LYS A 31 12.37 -11.62 10.58
N LYS A 32 12.53 -12.86 10.08
CA LYS A 32 13.70 -13.29 9.29
C LYS A 32 13.37 -13.66 7.84
N LEU A 33 12.09 -13.85 7.51
CA LEU A 33 11.66 -14.36 6.22
C LEU A 33 10.39 -13.63 5.77
N TRP A 34 10.34 -13.27 4.50
CA TRP A 34 9.15 -12.77 3.85
C TRP A 34 8.99 -13.44 2.50
N ARG A 35 7.87 -14.12 2.29
CA ARG A 35 7.59 -14.89 1.09
C ARG A 35 6.20 -14.55 0.57
N LEU A 36 6.13 -14.33 -0.74
CA LEU A 36 4.91 -14.05 -1.46
C LEU A 36 4.82 -14.87 -2.74
N VAL A 37 3.59 -15.06 -3.20
CA VAL A 37 3.23 -15.70 -4.47
C VAL A 37 2.25 -14.82 -5.22
N PHE A 38 2.22 -14.96 -6.55
CA PHE A 38 1.25 -14.25 -7.37
C PHE A 38 -0.19 -14.71 -7.07
N ARG A 39 -1.17 -13.81 -7.25
CA ARG A 39 -2.58 -14.08 -6.94
C ARG A 39 -3.14 -15.32 -7.63
N ARG A 40 -2.68 -15.62 -8.85
CA ARG A 40 -3.10 -16.78 -9.65
C ARG A 40 -2.21 -18.00 -9.45
N VAL A 41 -1.63 -18.21 -8.26
CA VAL A 41 -0.78 -19.38 -7.96
C VAL A 41 -1.51 -20.71 -8.18
N GLU A 42 -2.82 -20.75 -7.91
CA GLU A 42 -3.69 -21.92 -8.13
C GLU A 42 -3.82 -22.29 -9.63
N GLN A 43 -3.62 -21.32 -10.53
CA GLN A 43 -3.60 -21.55 -11.98
C GLN A 43 -2.21 -21.99 -12.48
N GLY A 44 -1.35 -22.50 -11.60
CA GLY A 44 0.00 -22.94 -11.94
C GLY A 44 1.02 -21.82 -12.09
N CYS A 45 0.73 -20.60 -11.61
CA CYS A 45 1.69 -19.49 -11.71
C CYS A 45 2.94 -19.76 -10.86
N ARG A 46 4.12 -19.79 -11.51
CA ARG A 46 5.41 -20.01 -10.82
C ARG A 46 5.98 -18.76 -10.16
N PHE A 47 5.38 -17.59 -10.38
CA PHE A 47 5.87 -16.33 -9.83
C PHE A 47 5.93 -16.38 -8.30
N ARG A 48 7.13 -16.11 -7.76
CA ARG A 48 7.40 -16.17 -6.33
C ARG A 48 8.55 -15.24 -5.97
N LEU A 49 8.40 -14.53 -4.88
CA LEU A 49 9.49 -13.74 -4.28
C LEU A 49 9.71 -14.21 -2.85
N THR A 50 10.96 -14.51 -2.53
CA THR A 50 11.42 -14.82 -1.17
C THR A 50 12.51 -13.85 -0.79
N SER A 51 12.33 -13.21 0.35
CA SER A 51 13.30 -12.31 0.96
C SER A 51 13.62 -12.75 2.37
N PHE A 52 14.83 -12.48 2.81
CA PHE A 52 15.30 -12.84 4.14
C PHE A 52 16.05 -11.67 4.78
N ASN A 53 16.03 -11.64 6.11
CA ASN A 53 16.89 -10.75 6.87
C ASN A 53 18.23 -11.43 7.09
N ASP A 54 19.30 -10.78 6.64
CA ASP A 54 20.67 -11.17 6.93
C ASP A 54 20.98 -10.84 8.38
N LYS A 55 21.43 -11.85 9.15
CA LYS A 55 21.69 -11.71 10.58
C LYS A 55 22.92 -10.86 10.87
N HIS A 56 23.89 -10.81 9.96
CA HIS A 56 25.14 -10.09 10.18
C HIS A 56 24.97 -8.61 9.90
N THR A 57 24.30 -8.29 8.79
CA THR A 57 24.10 -6.90 8.36
C THR A 57 22.78 -6.31 8.87
N ASN A 58 21.87 -7.13 9.40
CA ASN A 58 20.47 -6.78 9.68
C ASN A 58 19.69 -6.23 8.47
N MET A 59 20.22 -6.39 7.26
CA MET A 59 19.59 -5.93 6.02
C MET A 59 18.63 -6.98 5.45
N TRP A 60 17.63 -6.52 4.71
CA TRP A 60 16.69 -7.36 3.99
C TRP A 60 17.14 -7.60 2.56
N ASN A 61 17.39 -8.86 2.23
CA ASN A 61 17.79 -9.31 0.92
C ASN A 61 16.61 -9.87 0.13
N VAL A 62 16.50 -9.49 -1.14
CA VAL A 62 15.69 -10.25 -2.11
C VAL A 62 16.51 -11.45 -2.55
N GLY A 63 16.10 -12.65 -2.09
CA GLY A 63 16.70 -13.91 -2.47
C GLY A 63 16.10 -14.43 -3.77
N ARG A 64 15.37 -15.56 -3.68
CA ARG A 64 14.74 -16.18 -4.86
C ARG A 64 13.64 -15.27 -5.42
N TYR A 65 13.79 -14.85 -6.66
CA TYR A 65 12.79 -14.10 -7.39
C TYR A 65 12.51 -14.73 -8.76
N ILE A 66 11.39 -15.46 -8.86
CA ILE A 66 10.90 -16.02 -10.12
C ILE A 66 9.96 -14.98 -10.72
N LYS A 67 10.42 -14.33 -11.80
CA LYS A 67 9.70 -13.25 -12.50
C LYS A 67 8.70 -13.75 -13.52
N GLU A 68 8.91 -14.95 -14.04
CA GLU A 68 8.08 -15.51 -15.10
C GLU A 68 6.67 -15.80 -14.59
N HIS A 69 5.69 -15.23 -15.31
CA HIS A 69 4.31 -15.64 -15.19
C HIS A 69 4.04 -16.71 -16.24
N THR A 70 3.59 -17.88 -15.78
CA THR A 70 3.09 -18.96 -16.63
C THR A 70 1.58 -18.86 -16.86
N CYS A 71 0.93 -17.85 -16.29
CA CYS A 71 -0.50 -17.61 -16.38
C CYS A 71 -0.80 -16.30 -17.13
N ASP A 72 -2.01 -16.20 -17.68
CA ASP A 72 -2.53 -14.92 -18.15
C ASP A 72 -2.61 -13.94 -16.98
N ARG A 73 -1.98 -12.77 -17.15
CA ARG A 73 -1.92 -11.73 -16.11
C ARG A 73 -3.30 -11.14 -15.86
N GLY A 74 -4.20 -11.21 -16.84
CA GLY A 74 -5.54 -10.63 -16.79
C GLY A 74 -5.53 -9.15 -16.43
N THR A 75 -6.71 -8.56 -16.32
CA THR A 75 -6.88 -7.22 -15.77
C THR A 75 -7.09 -7.28 -14.26
N CYS A 76 -6.37 -6.46 -13.50
CA CYS A 76 -6.71 -6.22 -12.11
C CYS A 76 -8.13 -5.64 -12.05
N ARG A 77 -9.03 -6.23 -11.24
CA ARG A 77 -10.33 -5.63 -10.92
C ARG A 77 -10.10 -4.26 -10.26
N ASP A 78 -11.08 -3.37 -10.35
CA ASP A 78 -11.03 -2.05 -9.71
C ASP A 78 -10.54 -2.13 -8.25
N GLY A 79 -9.56 -1.29 -7.91
CA GLY A 79 -8.96 -1.27 -6.58
C GLY A 79 -7.93 -2.37 -6.34
N HIS A 80 -6.75 -2.24 -6.94
CA HIS A 80 -5.58 -3.13 -6.76
C HIS A 80 -5.40 -3.62 -5.32
N PHE A 81 -5.38 -4.93 -5.10
CA PHE A 81 -5.38 -5.60 -3.80
C PHE A 81 -4.23 -5.12 -2.91
N ASN A 82 -3.01 -5.03 -3.47
CA ASN A 82 -1.83 -4.58 -2.73
C ASN A 82 -1.71 -3.05 -2.54
N LEU A 83 -2.62 -2.25 -3.13
CA LEU A 83 -2.73 -0.82 -2.82
C LEU A 83 -3.48 -0.67 -1.50
N ASP A 84 -2.70 -0.54 -0.42
CA ASP A 84 -3.22 -0.50 0.94
C ASP A 84 -3.52 0.93 1.43
N VAL A 85 -4.18 0.98 2.58
CA VAL A 85 -4.61 2.23 3.24
C VAL A 85 -3.42 3.13 3.60
N GLU A 86 -2.26 2.57 3.96
CA GLU A 86 -1.06 3.36 4.30
C GLU A 86 -0.46 4.03 3.07
N MET A 87 -0.35 3.30 1.96
CA MET A 87 0.15 3.84 0.71
C MET A 87 -0.75 4.94 0.17
N ILE A 88 -2.06 4.78 0.26
CA ILE A 88 -3.03 5.81 -0.11
C ILE A 88 -2.92 7.01 0.84
N ALA A 89 -2.88 6.80 2.15
CA ALA A 89 -2.73 7.88 3.14
C ALA A 89 -1.48 8.73 2.86
N ASN A 90 -0.36 8.09 2.50
CA ASN A 90 0.86 8.81 2.13
C ASN A 90 0.71 9.69 0.88
N VAL A 91 -0.13 9.31 -0.10
CA VAL A 91 -0.44 10.15 -1.25
C VAL A 91 -1.29 11.35 -0.84
N LEU A 92 -2.27 11.12 0.02
CA LEU A 92 -3.25 12.14 0.42
C LEU A 92 -2.72 13.14 1.46
N ARG A 93 -1.58 12.84 2.10
CA ARG A 93 -1.06 13.63 3.23
C ARG A 93 -1.02 15.13 2.95
N VAL A 94 -0.42 15.52 1.83
CA VAL A 94 -0.26 16.94 1.47
C VAL A 94 -1.62 17.61 1.25
N ASP A 95 -2.57 16.90 0.64
CA ASP A 95 -3.92 17.41 0.39
C ASP A 95 -4.71 17.57 1.70
N ILE A 96 -4.57 16.61 2.62
CA ILE A 96 -5.26 16.60 3.93
C ILE A 96 -4.67 17.66 4.88
N GLU A 97 -3.35 17.83 4.89
CA GLU A 97 -2.68 18.88 5.67
C GLU A 97 -3.15 20.27 5.25
N LYS A 98 -3.32 20.50 3.94
CA LYS A 98 -3.87 21.77 3.40
C LYS A 98 -5.36 21.92 3.65
N MET A 99 -6.12 20.84 3.53
CA MET A 99 -7.58 20.85 3.66
C MET A 99 -8.05 19.64 4.48
N PRO A 100 -8.25 19.77 5.80
CA PRO A 100 -8.67 18.65 6.65
C PRO A 100 -10.00 18.00 6.23
N ARG A 101 -10.86 18.74 5.51
CA ARG A 101 -12.12 18.24 4.93
C ARG A 101 -11.99 17.75 3.48
N PHE A 102 -10.79 17.36 3.04
CA PHE A 102 -10.51 16.94 1.66
C PHE A 102 -11.54 15.91 1.16
N PRO A 103 -12.30 16.19 0.09
CA PRO A 103 -13.41 15.35 -0.34
C PRO A 103 -12.97 13.94 -0.75
N ILE A 104 -13.83 12.94 -0.49
CA ILE A 104 -13.53 11.54 -0.84
C ILE A 104 -13.35 11.34 -2.35
N LYS A 105 -14.11 12.07 -3.18
CA LYS A 105 -13.94 12.01 -4.64
C LYS A 105 -12.56 12.51 -5.06
N ASP A 106 -12.10 13.59 -4.45
CA ASP A 106 -10.78 14.15 -4.73
C ASP A 106 -9.66 13.23 -4.23
N CYS A 107 -9.86 12.53 -3.11
CA CYS A 107 -8.96 11.44 -2.70
C CYS A 107 -8.80 10.37 -3.79
N GLN A 108 -9.90 9.95 -4.43
CA GLN A 108 -9.84 8.97 -5.51
C GLN A 108 -9.08 9.53 -6.72
N THR A 109 -9.31 10.79 -7.07
CA THR A 109 -8.61 11.49 -8.15
C THR A 109 -7.11 11.64 -7.88
N SER A 110 -6.70 12.05 -6.68
CA SER A 110 -5.28 12.16 -6.31
C SER A 110 -4.57 10.81 -6.42
N VAL A 111 -5.21 9.72 -6.00
CA VAL A 111 -4.65 8.37 -6.08
C VAL A 111 -4.58 7.87 -7.52
N LEU A 112 -5.62 8.14 -8.32
CA LEU A 112 -5.62 7.83 -9.75
C LEU A 112 -4.49 8.56 -10.47
N LYS A 113 -4.27 9.85 -10.17
CA LYS A 113 -3.14 10.62 -10.71
C LYS A 113 -1.79 10.07 -10.27
N ALA A 114 -1.65 9.65 -9.01
CA ALA A 114 -0.39 9.18 -8.45
C ALA A 114 0.02 7.78 -8.95
N TYR A 115 -0.94 6.88 -9.13
CA TYR A 115 -0.65 5.47 -9.42
C TYR A 115 -1.30 4.93 -10.70
N GLY A 116 -2.14 5.70 -11.39
CA GLY A 116 -2.90 5.21 -12.55
C GLY A 116 -3.95 4.16 -12.19
N ILE A 117 -4.32 4.05 -10.91
CA ILE A 117 -5.20 2.99 -10.41
C ILE A 117 -6.43 3.61 -9.74
N SER A 118 -7.62 3.18 -10.17
CA SER A 118 -8.89 3.49 -9.52
C SER A 118 -8.94 2.83 -8.12
N ILE A 119 -9.46 3.54 -7.13
CA ILE A 119 -9.72 2.99 -5.80
C ILE A 119 -11.18 3.13 -5.41
N SER A 120 -11.66 2.19 -4.60
CA SER A 120 -13.02 2.26 -4.07
C SER A 120 -13.20 3.41 -3.09
N ARG A 121 -14.44 3.91 -2.99
CA ARG A 121 -14.83 4.95 -2.02
C ARG A 121 -14.43 4.57 -0.58
N ARG A 122 -14.58 3.29 -0.22
CA ARG A 122 -14.20 2.76 1.10
C ARG A 122 -12.70 2.88 1.36
N LYS A 123 -11.84 2.51 0.38
CA LYS A 123 -10.38 2.67 0.51
C LYS A 123 -10.00 4.13 0.67
N ALA A 124 -10.59 5.02 -0.12
CA ALA A 124 -10.35 6.46 -0.01
C ALA A 124 -10.73 7.00 1.39
N TYR A 125 -11.92 6.65 1.89
CA TYR A 125 -12.38 7.05 3.23
C TYR A 125 -11.45 6.57 4.35
N LEU A 126 -11.12 5.28 4.37
CA LEU A 126 -10.26 4.72 5.43
C LEU A 126 -8.87 5.35 5.44
N SER A 127 -8.33 5.66 4.26
CA SER A 127 -7.00 6.25 4.12
C SER A 127 -6.98 7.71 4.56
N ARG A 128 -8.01 8.47 4.19
CA ARG A 128 -8.18 9.84 4.68
C ARG A 128 -8.33 9.87 6.21
N LYS A 129 -9.19 9.00 6.77
CA LYS A 129 -9.39 8.89 8.22
C LYS A 129 -8.06 8.58 8.93
N ARG A 130 -7.31 7.59 8.44
CA ARG A 130 -6.00 7.22 8.98
C ARG A 130 -5.02 8.39 8.98
N ASP A 131 -4.91 9.13 7.87
CA ASP A 131 -3.94 10.22 7.80
C ASP A 131 -4.34 11.40 8.71
N ILE A 132 -5.64 11.71 8.82
CA ILE A 132 -6.14 12.69 9.79
C ILE A 132 -5.77 12.28 11.23
N GLU A 133 -6.06 11.04 11.62
CA GLU A 133 -5.71 10.52 12.96
C GLU A 133 -4.21 10.61 13.22
N LYS A 134 -3.39 10.23 12.23
CA LYS A 134 -1.93 10.28 12.31
C LYS A 134 -1.42 11.72 12.42
N SER A 135 -2.02 12.65 11.71
CA SER A 135 -1.65 14.07 11.72
C SER A 135 -2.07 14.76 13.02
N MET A 136 -3.19 14.35 13.65
CA MET A 136 -3.58 14.80 14.98
C MET A 136 -2.57 14.40 16.05
N VAL A 137 -2.11 13.14 16.03
CA VAL A 137 -1.08 12.65 16.96
C VAL A 137 0.24 13.41 16.79
N LEU A 138 0.54 13.88 15.58
CA LEU A 138 1.78 14.56 15.24
C LEU A 138 1.68 16.09 15.33
N GLY A 139 0.54 16.62 15.80
CA GLY A 139 0.31 18.07 15.93
C GLY A 139 0.29 18.84 14.60
N ARG A 140 0.09 18.15 13.47
CA ARG A 140 0.21 18.72 12.12
C ARG A 140 -1.06 19.33 11.55
N VAL A 141 -2.20 19.12 12.19
CA VAL A 141 -3.50 19.67 11.75
C VAL A 141 -4.11 20.48 12.88
N LEU A 142 -4.33 21.77 12.63
CA LEU A 142 -5.18 22.60 13.49
C LEU A 142 -6.63 22.17 13.25
N LEU A 143 -7.32 21.77 14.33
CA LEU A 143 -8.76 21.51 14.27
C LEU A 143 -9.48 22.77 13.79
N PRO A 144 -10.45 22.68 12.86
CA PRO A 144 -11.47 23.70 12.78
C PRO A 144 -12.18 23.70 14.14
N SER A 145 -12.08 24.79 14.89
CA SER A 145 -12.87 25.00 16.09
C SER A 145 -14.35 24.95 15.70
N CYS A 146 -14.99 23.82 15.95
CA CYS A 146 -16.43 23.69 15.84
C CYS A 146 -16.93 23.09 17.15
N ARG A 147 -17.18 23.97 18.14
CA ARG A 147 -18.26 23.74 19.10
C ARG A 147 -19.55 23.68 18.27
N GLY A 148 -19.96 22.48 17.90
CA GLY A 148 -21.22 22.20 17.21
C GLY A 148 -21.77 20.93 17.81
N SER A 149 -22.81 21.09 18.61
CA SER A 149 -23.45 20.08 19.46
C SER A 149 -23.83 18.83 18.67
N TRP A 150 -23.25 17.69 19.03
CA TRP A 150 -23.87 16.40 18.78
C TRP A 150 -24.93 16.22 19.87
N LYS A 151 -26.19 16.59 19.56
CA LYS A 151 -27.33 16.01 20.28
C LYS A 151 -27.73 14.74 19.54
N LEU A 152 -27.81 13.66 20.33
CA LEU A 152 -28.43 12.38 19.99
C LEU A 152 -29.88 12.58 19.54
#